data_AF-A0A564Z3E3-F1
#
_entry.id   AF-A0A564Z3E3-F1
#
_cell.length_a   1.000
_cell.length_b   1.000
_cell.length_c   1.000
_cell.angle_alpha   90.00
_cell.angle_beta   90.00
_cell.angle_gamma   90.00
#
_symmetry.space_group_name_H-M   'P 1'
#
loop_
_entity.id
_entity.type
_entity.pdbx_description
1 polymer ?
#
loop_
_entity_poly.entity_id
_entity_poly.type
_entity_poly.pdbx_seq_one_letter_code
_entity_poly.pdbx_strand_id
1 'polypeptide(L)'
;MECFGDCEKFWKIFAIFMLIVGICCVIAGSIMVAQNKQNVYHFTATSHQAKMWIGGITLIIFGLIVAISSTLCGCCAFQCSILDSCC
;
A
#
# COMPACT_ATOMS: atom_id res chain seq x y z
N MET A 1 15.53 -29.09 4.87
CA MET A 1 15.34 -27.98 3.92
C MET A 1 13.87 -27.69 3.62
N GLU A 2 12.89 -28.45 4.14
CA GLU A 2 11.46 -28.24 3.84
C GLU A 2 10.86 -27.00 4.51
N CYS A 3 11.33 -26.57 5.68
CA CYS A 3 10.86 -25.33 6.32
C CYS A 3 11.16 -24.05 5.52
N PHE A 4 12.16 -24.05 4.63
CA PHE A 4 12.54 -22.87 3.86
C PHE A 4 11.55 -22.60 2.72
N GLY A 5 11.08 -23.66 2.05
CA GLY A 5 10.16 -23.55 0.92
C GLY A 5 8.75 -23.08 1.30
N ASP A 6 8.25 -23.47 2.47
CA ASP A 6 6.93 -23.01 2.94
C ASP A 6 6.96 -21.58 3.49
N CYS A 7 8.10 -21.18 4.09
CA CYS A 7 8.32 -19.79 4.49
C CYS A 7 8.34 -18.86 3.27
N GLU A 8 9.02 -19.25 2.19
CA GLU A 8 9.07 -18.47 0.93
C GLU A 8 7.69 -18.29 0.30
N LYS A 9 6.90 -19.37 0.18
CA LYS A 9 5.53 -19.31 -0.35
C LYS A 9 4.64 -18.39 0.50
N PHE A 10 4.75 -18.49 1.82
CA PHE A 10 4.03 -17.61 2.75
C PHE A 10 4.38 -16.14 2.52
N TRP A 11 5.68 -15.80 2.39
CA TRP A 11 6.12 -14.42 2.13
C TRP A 11 5.62 -13.86 0.81
N LYS A 12 5.56 -14.67 -0.26
CA LYS A 12 4.99 -14.25 -1.56
C LYS A 12 3.49 -13.94 -1.43
N ILE A 13 2.73 -14.81 -0.78
CA ILE A 13 1.28 -14.62 -0.57
C ILE A 13 1.03 -13.38 0.31
N PHE A 14 1.81 -13.24 1.39
CA PHE A 14 1.72 -12.08 2.28
C PHE A 14 2.06 -10.77 1.56
N ALA A 15 3.09 -10.76 0.71
CA ALA A 15 3.45 -9.60 -0.09
C ALA A 15 2.32 -9.19 -1.06
N ILE A 16 1.69 -10.16 -1.74
CA ILE A 16 0.54 -9.89 -2.62
C ILE A 16 -0.64 -9.33 -1.83
N PHE A 17 -0.94 -9.90 -0.65
CA PHE A 17 -2.00 -9.40 0.21
C PHE A 17 -1.76 -7.95 0.66
N MET A 18 -0.53 -7.65 1.11
CA MET A 18 -0.15 -6.29 1.52
C MET A 18 -0.20 -5.30 0.35
N LEU A 19 0.14 -5.75 -0.87
CA LEU A 19 -0.02 -4.94 -2.07
C LEU A 19 -1.48 -4.55 -2.31
N ILE A 20 -2.41 -5.52 -2.20
CA ILE A 20 -3.85 -5.28 -2.35
C ILE A 20 -4.33 -4.28 -1.29
N VAL A 21 -3.92 -4.47 -0.03
CA VAL A 21 -4.27 -3.54 1.06
C VAL A 21 -3.75 -2.13 0.77
N GLY A 22 -2.50 -2.00 0.30
CA GLY A 22 -1.91 -0.72 -0.09
C GLY A 22 -2.70 -0.02 -1.21
N ILE A 23 -3.08 -0.77 -2.25
CA ILE A 23 -3.91 -0.25 -3.35
C ILE A 23 -5.28 0.20 -2.84
N CYS A 24 -5.93 -0.59 -1.98
CA CYS A 24 -7.21 -0.22 -1.36
C CYS A 24 -7.10 1.08 -0.54
N CYS A 25 -6.01 1.25 0.23
CA CYS A 25 -5.74 2.49 0.96
C CYS A 25 -5.59 3.69 0.02
N VAL A 26 -4.87 3.54 -1.10
CA VAL A 26 -4.71 4.61 -2.11
C VAL A 26 -6.05 4.99 -2.73
N ILE A 27 -6.89 4.01 -3.08
CA ILE A 27 -8.22 4.27 -3.65
C ILE A 27 -9.11 4.98 -2.64
N ALA A 28 -9.20 4.47 -1.41
CA ALA A 28 -10.00 5.07 -0.35
C ALA A 28 -9.55 6.51 -0.04
N GLY A 29 -8.24 6.72 0.08
CA GLY A 29 -7.67 8.05 0.31
C GLY A 29 -7.94 9.00 -0.85
N SER A 30 -7.85 8.51 -2.10
CA SER A 30 -8.15 9.30 -3.31
C SER A 30 -9.62 9.74 -3.35
N ILE A 31 -10.55 8.85 -2.98
CA ILE A 31 -11.97 9.19 -2.88
C ILE A 31 -12.20 10.25 -1.80
N MET A 32 -11.61 10.08 -0.61
CA MET A 32 -11.72 11.06 0.48
C MET A 32 -11.18 12.43 0.08
N VAL A 33 -10.04 12.48 -0.60
CA VAL A 33 -9.45 13.73 -1.11
C VAL A 33 -10.37 14.35 -2.17
N ALA A 34 -10.86 13.57 -3.14
CA ALA A 34 -11.71 14.06 -4.22
C ALA A 34 -13.02 14.66 -3.70
N GLN A 35 -13.67 14.00 -2.74
CA GLN A 35 -14.93 14.47 -2.14
C GLN A 35 -14.76 15.75 -1.32
N ASN A 36 -13.58 15.97 -0.73
CA ASN A 36 -13.33 17.14 0.12
C ASN A 36 -12.58 18.26 -0.62
N LYS A 37 -12.08 18.03 -1.85
CA LYS A 37 -11.26 18.99 -2.61
C LYS A 37 -11.99 20.31 -2.82
N GLN A 38 -13.25 20.29 -3.26
CA GLN A 38 -13.98 21.53 -3.56
C GLN A 38 -14.31 22.35 -2.32
N ASN A 39 -14.50 21.71 -1.16
CA ASN A 39 -14.87 22.41 0.09
C ASN A 39 -13.68 23.07 0.80
N VAL A 40 -12.45 22.63 0.54
CA VAL A 40 -11.24 23.18 1.18
C VAL A 40 -10.73 24.44 0.49
N TYR A 41 -10.94 24.59 -0.83
CA TYR A 41 -10.49 25.78 -1.58
C TYR A 41 -11.49 26.95 -1.54
N HIS A 42 -12.72 26.72 -1.07
CA HIS A 42 -13.64 27.81 -0.76
C HIS A 42 -13.41 28.29 0.68
N PHE A 43 -13.51 29.61 0.90
CA PHE A 43 -13.19 30.32 2.16
C PHE A 43 -14.06 29.91 3.37
N THR A 44 -14.89 28.88 3.24
CA THR A 44 -15.85 28.34 4.22
C THR A 44 -15.51 26.89 4.63
N ALA A 45 -14.27 26.45 4.43
CA ALA A 45 -13.83 25.12 4.83
C ALA A 45 -13.99 24.92 6.35
N THR A 46 -14.90 24.02 6.74
CA THR A 46 -15.03 23.65 8.15
C THR A 46 -13.80 22.89 8.63
N SER A 47 -13.43 23.03 9.91
CA SER A 47 -12.29 22.31 10.50
C SER A 47 -12.39 20.79 10.36
N HIS A 48 -13.60 20.25 10.22
CA HIS A 48 -13.85 18.83 9.98
C HIS A 48 -13.48 18.40 8.55
N GLN A 49 -13.85 19.19 7.53
CA GLN A 49 -13.53 18.90 6.13
C GLN A 49 -12.02 18.98 5.86
N ALA A 50 -11.33 19.95 6.46
CA ALA A 50 -9.87 20.05 6.37
C ALA A 50 -9.18 18.81 6.95
N LYS A 51 -9.66 18.28 8.10
CA LYS A 51 -9.14 17.04 8.69
C LYS A 51 -9.35 15.83 7.79
N MET A 52 -10.51 15.70 7.15
CA MET A 52 -10.77 14.59 6.22
C MET A 52 -9.86 14.66 4.98
N TRP A 53 -9.63 15.85 4.45
CA TRP A 53 -8.76 16.04 3.30
C TRP A 53 -7.31 15.66 3.63
N ILE A 54 -6.78 16.14 4.75
CA ILE A 54 -5.43 15.77 5.23
C ILE A 54 -5.36 14.27 5.51
N GLY A 55 -6.38 13.71 6.18
CA GLY A 55 -6.45 12.27 6.46
C GLY A 55 -6.44 11.42 5.19
N GLY A 56 -7.16 11.86 4.14
CA GLY A 56 -7.13 11.23 2.82
C GLY A 56 -5.74 11.25 2.19
N ILE A 57 -5.03 12.39 2.25
CA ILE A 57 -3.64 12.49 1.77
C ILE A 57 -2.71 11.56 2.54
N THR A 58 -2.80 11.54 3.88
CA THR A 58 -1.99 10.65 4.72
C THR A 58 -2.24 9.19 4.36
N LEU A 59 -3.49 8.80 4.10
CA LEU A 59 -3.86 7.44 3.71
C LEU A 59 -3.29 7.06 2.34
N ILE A 60 -3.26 7.99 1.38
CA ILE A 60 -2.60 7.78 0.07
C ILE A 60 -1.11 7.54 0.25
N ILE A 61 -0.42 8.39 1.01
CA ILE A 61 1.03 8.26 1.25
C ILE A 61 1.33 6.92 1.92
N PHE A 62 0.57 6.57 2.96
CA PHE A 62 0.72 5.30 3.66
C PHE A 62 0.49 4.11 2.71
N GLY A 63 -0.60 4.14 1.92
CA GLY A 63 -0.90 3.09 0.94
C GLY A 63 0.20 2.92 -0.10
N LEU A 64 0.81 4.01 -0.58
CA LEU A 64 1.94 3.96 -1.51
C LEU A 64 3.19 3.34 -0.87
N ILE A 65 3.51 3.69 0.37
CA ILE A 65 4.65 3.10 1.10
C ILE A 65 4.45 1.60 1.28
N VAL A 66 3.24 1.18 1.67
CA VAL A 66 2.89 -0.24 1.82
C VAL A 66 3.00 -0.97 0.47
N ALA A 67 2.47 -0.41 -0.61
CA ALA A 67 2.53 -1.02 -1.94
C ALA A 67 3.97 -1.15 -2.49
N ILE A 68 4.81 -0.12 -2.29
CA ILE A 68 6.21 -0.15 -2.72
C ILE A 68 6.99 -1.19 -1.91
N SER A 69 6.86 -1.16 -0.58
CA SER A 69 7.56 -2.11 0.29
C SER A 69 7.14 -3.55 0.02
N SER A 70 5.85 -3.82 -0.21
CA SER A 70 5.37 -5.15 -0.57
C SER A 70 5.89 -5.62 -1.93
N THR A 71 6.02 -4.71 -2.90
CA THR A 71 6.58 -5.02 -4.22
C THR A 71 8.06 -5.38 -4.11
N LEU A 72 8.85 -4.61 -3.35
CA LEU A 72 10.27 -4.89 -3.14
C LEU A 72 10.47 -6.24 -2.43
N CYS A 73 9.72 -6.51 -1.35
CA CYS A 73 9.77 -7.80 -0.67
C CYS A 73 9.36 -8.96 -1.59
N GLY A 74 8.32 -8.78 -2.40
CA GLY A 74 7.90 -9.77 -3.39
C GLY A 74 9.00 -10.05 -4.42
N CYS A 75 9.59 -9.02 -5.01
CA CYS A 75 10.67 -9.15 -5.98
C CYS A 75 11.90 -9.86 -5.41
N CYS A 76 12.32 -9.53 -4.18
CA CYS A 76 13.42 -10.24 -3.52
C CYS A 76 13.09 -11.73 -3.30
N ALA A 77 11.86 -12.05 -2.87
CA ALA A 77 11.44 -13.44 -2.69
C ALA A 77 11.41 -14.23 -4.01
N PHE A 78 11.03 -13.60 -5.13
CA PHE A 78 11.11 -14.22 -6.46
C PHE A 78 12.55 -14.39 -6.94
N GLN A 79 13.42 -13.42 -6.71
CA GLN A 79 14.83 -13.48 -7.12
C GLN A 79 15.61 -14.53 -6.33
N CYS A 80 15.40 -14.67 -5.03
CA CYS A 80 16.03 -15.72 -4.22
C CYS A 80 15.63 -17.12 -4.70
N SER A 81 14.35 -17.32 -5.05
CA SER A 81 13.84 -18.60 -5.59
C SER A 81 14.53 -19.03 -6.89
N ILE A 82 14.80 -18.08 -7.79
CA ILE A 82 15.49 -18.34 -9.07
C ILE A 82 16.98 -18.61 -8.84
N LEU A 83 17.62 -17.90 -7.92
CA LEU A 83 19.05 -18.07 -7.63
C LEU A 83 19.33 -19.40 -6.94
N ASP A 84 18.50 -19.82 -5.97
CA ASP A 84 18.60 -21.13 -5.31
C ASP A 84 18.29 -22.29 -6.27
N SER A 85 17.45 -22.09 -7.29
CA SER A 85 17.14 -23.13 -8.28
C SER A 85 18.25 -23.34 -9.33
N CYS A 86 19.24 -22.43 -9.40
CA CYS A 86 20.36 -22.47 -10.34
C CYS A 86 21.67 -22.98 -9.69
N CYS A 87 21.70 -23.25 -8.39
CA CYS A 87 22.80 -23.89 -7.67
C CYS A 87 22.43 -25.32 -7.25
#